data_AF-X0TU71-F1
#
_entry.id   AF-X0TU71-F1
#
_cell.length_a   1.000
_cell.length_b   1.000
_cell.length_c   1.000
_cell.angle_alpha   90.00
_cell.angle_beta   90.00
_cell.angle_gamma   90.00
#
_symmetry.space_group_name_H-M   'P 1'
#
loop_
_entity.id
_entity.type
_entity.pdbx_description
1 polymer ?
#
loop_
_entity_poly.entity_id
_entity_poly.type
_entity_poly.pdbx_seq_one_letter_code
_entity_poly.pdbx_strand_id
1 'polypeptide(L)'
;LVLSRNGQLVICDDSGRELERYSIPQGAVIAAPEGKIIDKGKLIVRWNPYISPIISELGGQVKFEDIIEDKTVKKELDITTGLYDRVIIDHKGEYHPQIVVLNERKEVLAIYTIPVGAHIVVKDTQKIHAGTLLAKTPRKISKTTDITGGLPRIAELFEARRPKEPTIISEIDGSVEFGATKKGQRKIVVTSSSGMKKEYNIPHGKHLNIYKGDRVSSGQKLVDGPIVPQDILRVLGDKKLQEYLVNEIQEVYRLQGVKINDKHIEVIVRQMLKKVSI
;
A
#
# COMPACT_ATOMS: atom_id res chain seq x y z
N LEU A 1 6.71 15.53 -8.19
CA LEU A 1 6.84 14.14 -7.67
C LEU A 1 5.91 14.03 -6.47
N VAL A 2 5.04 13.03 -6.42
CA VAL A 2 4.14 12.83 -5.28
C VAL A 2 4.95 12.24 -4.13
N LEU A 3 5.12 13.04 -3.07
CA LEU A 3 5.88 12.64 -1.89
C LEU A 3 5.01 11.90 -0.87
N SER A 4 3.73 12.26 -0.78
CA SER A 4 2.79 11.66 0.17
C SER A 4 2.18 10.35 -0.35
N ARG A 5 1.76 9.48 0.57
CA ARG A 5 1.12 8.19 0.23
C ARG A 5 -0.37 8.28 -0.11
N ASN A 6 -1.04 9.35 0.31
CA ASN A 6 -2.49 9.53 0.16
C ASN A 6 -2.83 10.69 -0.80
N GLY A 7 -1.99 10.94 -1.80
CA GLY A 7 -2.26 11.97 -2.80
C GLY A 7 -3.53 11.67 -3.59
N GLN A 8 -4.36 12.68 -3.80
CA GLN A 8 -5.54 12.57 -4.66
C GLN A 8 -5.41 13.57 -5.80
N LEU A 9 -5.76 13.13 -7.01
CA LEU A 9 -5.99 14.00 -8.15
C LEU A 9 -7.49 14.18 -8.31
N VAL A 10 -7.95 15.42 -8.32
CA VAL A 10 -9.34 15.75 -8.60
C VAL A 10 -9.36 16.58 -9.87
N ILE A 11 -10.21 16.20 -10.82
CA ILE A 11 -10.49 16.98 -12.02
C ILE A 11 -11.81 17.70 -11.78
N CYS A 12 -11.79 19.02 -11.90
CA CYS A 12 -12.97 19.87 -11.75
C CYS A 12 -13.37 20.49 -13.09
N ASP A 13 -14.64 20.84 -13.22
CA ASP A 13 -15.13 21.72 -14.29
C ASP A 13 -14.86 23.20 -13.99
N ASP A 14 -15.19 24.08 -14.94
CA ASP A 14 -15.01 25.53 -14.84
C ASP A 14 -15.83 26.17 -13.70
N SER A 15 -16.83 25.45 -13.16
CA SER A 15 -17.64 25.87 -12.01
C SER A 15 -17.10 25.35 -10.66
N GLY A 16 -16.00 24.62 -10.67
CA GLY A 16 -15.38 24.02 -9.49
C GLY A 16 -16.03 22.72 -9.02
N ARG A 17 -16.95 22.15 -9.81
CA ARG A 17 -17.57 20.85 -9.51
C ARG A 17 -16.62 19.73 -9.88
N GLU A 18 -16.46 18.77 -8.98
CA GLU A 18 -15.63 17.59 -9.21
C GLU A 18 -16.27 16.67 -10.27
N LEU A 19 -15.51 16.37 -11.33
CA LEU A 19 -15.86 15.43 -12.38
C LEU A 19 -15.31 14.03 -12.07
N GLU A 20 -14.02 13.96 -11.73
CA GLU A 20 -13.32 12.70 -11.52
C GLU A 20 -12.33 12.80 -10.36
N ARG A 21 -12.13 11.69 -9.65
CA ARG A 21 -11.19 11.56 -8.53
C ARG A 21 -10.33 10.32 -8.70
N TYR A 22 -9.02 10.50 -8.62
CA TYR A 22 -8.03 9.43 -8.72
C TYR A 22 -7.12 9.40 -7.50
N SER A 23 -6.88 8.22 -6.95
CA SER A 23 -5.86 8.03 -5.91
C SER A 23 -4.48 7.89 -6.56
N ILE A 24 -3.51 8.70 -6.15
CA ILE A 24 -2.17 8.73 -6.73
C ILE A 24 -1.19 8.03 -5.77
N PRO A 25 -0.46 7.00 -6.21
CA PRO A 25 0.54 6.35 -5.38
C PRO A 25 1.78 7.24 -5.15
N GLN A 26 2.45 7.04 -4.02
CA GLN A 26 3.73 7.67 -3.71
C GLN A 26 4.76 7.40 -4.82
N GLY A 27 5.53 8.43 -5.18
CA GLY A 27 6.53 8.37 -6.25
C GLY A 27 5.98 8.51 -7.66
N ALA A 28 4.68 8.72 -7.82
CA ALA A 28 4.13 9.14 -9.10
C ALA A 28 4.68 10.51 -9.53
N VAL A 29 4.91 10.67 -10.83
CA VAL A 29 5.30 11.94 -11.44
C VAL A 29 4.06 12.56 -12.04
N ILE A 30 3.57 13.63 -11.42
CA ILE A 30 2.53 14.48 -11.98
C ILE A 30 3.18 15.33 -13.09
N ALA A 31 2.63 15.26 -14.30
CA ALA A 31 3.09 15.99 -15.47
C ALA A 31 2.37 17.35 -15.63
N ALA A 32 1.17 17.49 -15.08
CA ALA A 32 0.41 18.73 -15.09
C ALA A 32 0.59 19.52 -13.78
N PRO A 33 0.86 20.84 -13.84
CA PRO A 33 0.84 21.69 -12.66
C PRO A 33 -0.59 21.91 -12.16
N GLU A 34 -0.72 22.22 -10.87
CA GLU A 34 -2.00 22.51 -10.21
C GLU A 34 -2.74 23.68 -10.87
N GLY A 35 -4.07 23.55 -11.00
CA GLY A 35 -4.94 24.61 -11.55
C GLY A 35 -4.89 24.80 -13.06
N LYS A 36 -4.15 23.96 -13.81
CA LYS A 36 -4.06 24.07 -15.26
C LYS A 36 -5.22 23.36 -15.95
N ILE A 37 -5.82 24.02 -16.95
CA ILE A 37 -6.81 23.41 -17.84
C ILE A 37 -6.14 22.29 -18.64
N ILE A 38 -6.79 21.13 -18.67
CA ILE A 38 -6.30 19.92 -19.32
C ILE A 38 -7.29 19.45 -20.38
N ASP A 39 -6.79 19.22 -21.60
CA ASP A 39 -7.58 18.62 -22.67
C ASP A 39 -7.74 17.11 -22.48
N LYS A 40 -8.85 16.57 -22.95
CA LYS A 40 -9.13 15.13 -22.91
C LYS A 40 -8.02 14.34 -23.63
N GLY A 41 -7.45 13.35 -22.94
CA GLY A 41 -6.42 12.45 -23.48
C GLY A 41 -4.97 12.85 -23.16
N LYS A 42 -4.75 13.95 -22.42
CA LYS A 42 -3.42 14.37 -22.00
C LYS A 42 -2.89 13.52 -20.83
N LEU A 43 -1.59 13.25 -20.82
CA LEU A 43 -0.92 12.57 -19.72
C LEU A 43 -0.88 13.48 -18.48
N ILE A 44 -1.58 13.09 -17.41
CA ILE A 44 -1.64 13.85 -16.16
C ILE A 44 -0.63 13.32 -15.15
N VAL A 45 -0.53 11.99 -15.03
CA VAL A 45 0.27 11.29 -14.03
C VAL A 45 0.90 10.05 -14.65
N ARG A 46 2.16 9.77 -14.32
CA ARG A 46 2.85 8.51 -14.62
C ARG A 46 3.49 7.92 -13.37
N TRP A 47 3.46 6.60 -13.23
CA TRP A 47 4.19 5.89 -12.19
C TRP A 47 4.60 4.50 -12.68
N ASN A 48 5.56 3.87 -12.00
CA ASN A 48 5.93 2.50 -12.27
C ASN A 48 5.02 1.56 -11.44
N PRO A 49 4.17 0.72 -12.04
CA PRO A 49 3.27 -0.16 -11.30
C PRO A 49 3.99 -1.36 -10.66
N TYR A 50 5.23 -1.64 -11.06
CA TYR A 50 6.00 -2.81 -10.63
C TYR A 50 6.91 -2.53 -9.44
N ILE A 51 7.04 -1.28 -9.03
CA ILE A 51 7.93 -0.86 -7.96
C ILE A 51 7.13 -0.02 -7.00
N SER A 52 7.19 -0.35 -5.71
CA SER A 52 6.74 0.53 -4.65
C SER A 52 7.95 1.33 -4.15
N PRO A 53 8.06 2.62 -4.49
CA PRO A 53 9.19 3.43 -4.05
C PRO A 53 9.00 3.88 -2.60
N ILE A 54 10.07 3.90 -1.83
CA ILE A 54 10.16 4.51 -0.50
C ILE A 54 10.98 5.78 -0.66
N ILE A 55 10.31 6.94 -0.58
CA ILE A 55 10.90 8.25 -0.87
C ILE A 55 10.90 9.08 0.41
N SER A 56 11.97 9.84 0.62
CA SER A 56 12.02 10.78 1.73
C SER A 56 11.30 12.09 1.41
N GLU A 57 10.47 12.57 2.32
CA GLU A 57 9.80 13.87 2.22
C GLU A 57 10.70 15.01 2.69
N LEU A 58 11.77 14.70 3.44
CA LEU A 58 12.66 15.67 4.08
C LEU A 58 14.09 15.49 3.60
N GLY A 59 14.85 16.59 3.56
CA GLY A 59 16.30 16.54 3.38
C GLY A 59 17.01 16.29 4.71
N GLY A 60 18.15 15.62 4.68
CA GLY A 60 18.93 15.35 5.88
C GLY A 60 20.03 14.32 5.66
N GLN A 61 20.59 13.82 6.76
CA GLN A 61 21.57 12.74 6.75
C GLN A 61 20.89 11.40 7.04
N VAL A 62 21.11 10.42 6.18
CA VAL A 62 20.62 9.04 6.36
C VAL A 62 21.39 8.36 7.50
N LYS A 63 20.67 7.66 8.38
CA LYS A 63 21.21 6.74 9.37
C LYS A 63 20.43 5.43 9.30
N PHE A 64 21.16 4.33 9.26
CA PHE A 64 20.58 2.99 9.29
C PHE A 64 20.31 2.54 10.73
N GLU A 65 19.12 2.00 10.97
CA GLU A 65 18.75 1.32 12.22
C GLU A 65 18.23 -0.08 11.91
N ASP A 66 18.76 -1.09 12.61
CA ASP A 66 18.48 -2.52 12.39
C ASP A 66 18.75 -3.04 10.95
N ILE A 67 19.56 -2.31 10.17
CA ILE A 67 20.06 -2.72 8.85
C ILE A 67 21.51 -3.19 9.02
N ILE A 68 21.68 -4.50 9.22
CA ILE A 68 22.94 -5.15 9.57
C ILE A 68 23.27 -6.17 8.46
N GLU A 69 24.49 -6.08 7.91
CA GLU A 69 24.97 -7.02 6.89
C GLU A 69 24.93 -8.47 7.43
N ASP A 70 24.52 -9.39 6.56
CA ASP A 70 24.37 -10.84 6.80
C ASP A 70 23.32 -11.25 7.85
N LYS A 71 22.69 -10.28 8.56
CA LYS A 71 21.58 -10.52 9.48
C LYS A 71 20.24 -10.07 8.92
N THR A 72 20.14 -8.81 8.51
CA THR A 72 18.91 -8.21 7.98
C THR A 72 19.05 -7.75 6.53
N VAL A 73 20.29 -7.59 6.03
CA VAL A 73 20.59 -7.27 4.63
C VAL A 73 21.50 -8.33 4.01
N LYS A 74 21.23 -8.64 2.74
CA LYS A 74 22.13 -9.38 1.87
C LYS A 74 22.48 -8.55 0.63
N LYS A 75 23.70 -8.69 0.12
CA LYS A 75 24.10 -8.15 -1.18
C LYS A 75 23.69 -9.14 -2.26
N GLU A 76 22.77 -8.73 -3.12
CA GLU A 76 22.35 -9.50 -4.29
C GLU A 76 22.84 -8.80 -5.56
N LEU A 77 23.34 -9.58 -6.51
CA LEU A 77 23.72 -9.05 -7.81
C LEU A 77 22.46 -8.78 -8.62
N ASP A 78 22.21 -7.52 -8.96
CA ASP A 78 21.19 -7.18 -9.95
C ASP A 78 21.73 -7.55 -11.33
N ILE A 79 21.16 -8.60 -11.90
CA ILE A 79 21.50 -9.11 -13.25
C ILE A 79 21.33 -8.07 -14.36
N THR A 80 20.53 -7.02 -14.13
CA THR A 80 20.25 -5.97 -15.11
C THR A 80 21.33 -4.90 -15.13
N THR A 81 21.80 -4.49 -13.95
CA THR A 81 22.75 -3.40 -13.78
C THR A 81 24.18 -3.88 -13.56
N GLY A 82 24.38 -5.15 -13.21
CA GLY A 82 25.67 -5.73 -12.82
C GLY A 82 26.20 -5.20 -11.48
N LEU A 83 25.38 -4.45 -10.73
CA LEU A 83 25.74 -3.89 -9.43
C LEU A 83 25.16 -4.73 -8.30
N TYR A 84 25.80 -4.68 -7.14
CA TYR A 84 25.28 -5.30 -5.93
C TYR A 84 24.23 -4.40 -5.28
N ASP A 85 22.98 -4.83 -5.34
CA ASP A 85 21.86 -4.24 -4.59
C ASP A 85 21.87 -4.78 -3.15
N ARG A 86 21.58 -3.91 -2.18
CA ARG A 86 21.38 -4.30 -0.78
C ARG A 86 19.92 -4.64 -0.58
N VAL A 87 19.60 -5.92 -0.39
CA VAL A 87 18.23 -6.41 -0.26
C VAL A 87 17.97 -6.78 1.20
N ILE A 88 16.86 -6.30 1.76
CA ILE A 88 16.43 -6.74 3.09
C ILE A 88 15.92 -8.17 3.00
N ILE A 89 16.51 -9.05 3.81
CA ILE A 89 16.15 -10.46 3.87
C ILE A 89 15.22 -10.73 5.05
N ASP A 90 14.51 -11.85 4.96
CA ASP A 90 13.76 -12.38 6.09
C ASP A 90 14.73 -12.68 7.24
N HIS A 91 14.38 -12.25 8.45
CA HIS A 91 15.25 -12.30 9.61
C HIS A 91 14.47 -12.73 10.84
N LYS A 92 15.10 -13.56 11.68
CA LYS A 92 14.53 -14.04 12.93
C LYS A 92 14.98 -13.10 14.06
N GLY A 93 14.04 -12.53 14.81
CA GLY A 93 14.32 -11.66 15.97
C GLY A 93 13.45 -10.40 16.01
N GLU A 94 13.76 -9.48 16.94
CA GLU A 94 13.11 -8.17 17.10
C GLU A 94 13.79 -7.06 16.27
N TYR A 95 14.41 -7.39 15.13
CA TYR A 95 14.98 -6.36 14.26
C TYR A 95 13.88 -5.64 13.48
N HIS A 96 13.98 -4.32 13.37
CA HIS A 96 13.02 -3.49 12.64
C HIS A 96 13.76 -2.61 11.63
N PRO A 97 14.23 -3.16 10.50
CA PRO A 97 15.03 -2.42 9.54
C PRO A 97 14.37 -1.10 9.13
N GLN A 98 15.07 0.00 9.43
CA GLN A 98 14.58 1.36 9.28
C GLN A 98 15.68 2.28 8.77
N ILE A 99 15.29 3.22 7.91
CA ILE A 99 16.12 4.34 7.50
C ILE A 99 15.62 5.58 8.24
N VAL A 100 16.48 6.15 9.05
CA VAL A 100 16.22 7.37 9.81
C VAL A 100 16.88 8.54 9.10
N VAL A 101 16.18 9.66 9.00
CA VAL A 101 16.72 10.91 8.44
C VAL A 101 16.96 11.87 9.59
N LEU A 102 18.20 12.33 9.71
CA LEU A 102 18.68 13.22 10.76
C LEU A 102 18.92 14.64 10.24
N ASN A 103 18.73 15.64 11.09
CA ASN A 103 19.17 17.01 10.82
C ASN A 103 20.67 17.22 11.15
N GLU A 104 21.17 18.44 10.94
CA GLU A 104 22.57 18.79 11.26
C GLU A 104 22.92 18.64 12.76
N ARG A 105 21.92 18.71 13.64
CA ARG A 105 22.04 18.53 15.09
C ARG A 105 21.91 17.07 15.53
N LYS A 106 21.83 16.12 14.58
CA LYS A 106 21.60 14.68 14.81
C LYS A 106 20.25 14.33 15.45
N GLU A 107 19.26 15.21 15.35
CA GLU A 107 17.89 14.94 15.77
C GLU A 107 17.14 14.20 14.65
N VAL A 108 16.24 13.29 15.05
CA VAL A 108 15.44 12.49 14.11
C VAL A 108 14.34 13.32 13.49
N LEU A 109 14.40 13.54 12.18
CA LEU A 109 13.37 14.23 11.39
C LEU A 109 12.29 13.28 10.89
N ALA A 110 12.69 12.11 10.38
CA ALA A 110 11.76 11.12 9.83
C ALA A 110 12.31 9.70 9.97
N ILE A 111 11.40 8.73 10.03
CA ILE A 111 11.71 7.31 10.17
C ILE A 111 10.95 6.55 9.08
N TYR A 112 11.68 5.83 8.23
CA TYR A 112 11.15 5.04 7.13
C TYR A 112 11.42 3.56 7.37
N THR A 113 10.38 2.78 7.68
CA THR A 113 10.50 1.32 7.77
C THR A 113 10.73 0.70 6.40
N ILE A 114 11.71 -0.20 6.30
CA ILE A 114 12.08 -0.90 5.07
C ILE A 114 11.66 -2.37 5.18
N PRO A 115 10.73 -2.85 4.34
CA PRO A 115 10.25 -4.23 4.42
C PRO A 115 11.25 -5.24 3.86
N VAL A 116 10.99 -6.51 4.19
CA VAL A 116 11.64 -7.65 3.54
C VAL A 116 11.40 -7.62 2.02
N GLY A 117 12.45 -7.88 1.26
CA GLY A 117 12.46 -7.82 -0.20
C GLY A 117 12.64 -6.43 -0.80
N ALA A 118 12.75 -5.38 0.03
CA ALA A 118 13.10 -4.06 -0.48
C ALA A 118 14.60 -3.95 -0.79
N HIS A 119 14.92 -3.30 -1.90
CA HIS A 119 16.27 -2.97 -2.32
C HIS A 119 16.60 -1.56 -1.85
N ILE A 120 17.59 -1.43 -0.98
CA ILE A 120 18.08 -0.15 -0.47
C ILE A 120 18.97 0.50 -1.53
N VAL A 121 18.66 1.75 -1.86
CA VAL A 121 19.37 2.52 -2.89
C VAL A 121 20.39 3.48 -2.27
N VAL A 122 20.11 3.97 -1.05
CA VAL A 122 21.00 4.92 -0.34
C VAL A 122 22.08 4.20 0.47
N LYS A 123 23.13 4.95 0.83
CA LYS A 123 24.19 4.50 1.73
C LYS A 123 23.98 5.09 3.13
N ASP A 124 24.48 4.39 4.15
CA ASP A 124 24.51 4.92 5.51
C ASP A 124 25.34 6.21 5.53
N THR A 125 24.93 7.19 6.35
CA THR A 125 25.52 8.54 6.47
C THR A 125 25.41 9.44 5.23
N GLN A 126 24.75 9.00 4.15
CA GLN A 126 24.56 9.79 2.93
C GLN A 126 23.67 11.02 3.19
N LYS A 127 24.08 12.18 2.67
CA LYS A 127 23.21 13.37 2.61
C LYS A 127 22.19 13.23 1.48
N ILE A 128 20.92 13.49 1.79
CA ILE A 128 19.80 13.38 0.86
C ILE A 128 18.97 14.67 0.87
N HIS A 129 18.20 14.88 -0.19
CA HIS A 129 17.22 15.96 -0.30
C HIS A 129 15.80 15.40 -0.32
N ALA A 130 14.79 16.25 -0.07
CA ALA A 130 13.40 15.88 -0.23
C ALA A 130 13.14 15.33 -1.65
N GLY A 131 12.43 14.22 -1.76
CA GLY A 131 12.20 13.49 -3.01
C GLY A 131 13.25 12.42 -3.35
N THR A 132 14.27 12.22 -2.52
CA THR A 132 15.27 11.15 -2.74
C THR A 132 14.68 9.76 -2.50
N LEU A 133 14.92 8.83 -3.42
CA LEU A 133 14.55 7.42 -3.29
C LEU A 133 15.46 6.71 -2.29
N LEU A 134 14.89 6.24 -1.18
CA LEU A 134 15.61 5.51 -0.13
C LEU A 134 15.72 4.02 -0.46
N ALA A 135 14.59 3.42 -0.83
CA ALA A 135 14.51 2.01 -1.19
C ALA A 135 13.40 1.78 -2.22
N LYS A 136 13.50 0.68 -2.96
CA LYS A 136 12.52 0.22 -3.93
C LYS A 136 12.08 -1.19 -3.55
N THR A 137 10.78 -1.40 -3.38
CA THR A 137 10.23 -2.75 -3.20
C THR A 137 9.70 -3.21 -4.55
N PRO A 138 10.30 -4.23 -5.18
CA PRO A 138 9.68 -4.87 -6.33
C PRO A 138 8.32 -5.37 -5.88
N ARG A 139 7.25 -4.84 -6.48
CA ARG A 139 5.95 -5.46 -6.30
C ARG A 139 6.08 -6.82 -6.97
N LYS A 140 5.95 -7.88 -6.18
CA LYS A 140 5.44 -9.12 -6.76
C LYS A 140 4.10 -8.74 -7.34
N ILE A 141 4.09 -8.44 -8.65
CA ILE A 141 2.92 -8.76 -9.46
C ILE A 141 2.63 -10.18 -8.99
N SER A 142 1.42 -10.42 -8.51
CA SER A 142 0.95 -11.79 -8.53
C SER A 142 1.12 -12.19 -9.98
N LYS A 143 2.27 -12.78 -10.34
CA LYS A 143 2.44 -13.41 -11.62
C LYS A 143 1.27 -14.35 -11.58
N THR A 144 0.25 -14.06 -12.36
CA THR A 144 -0.68 -15.04 -12.90
C THR A 144 0.19 -15.99 -13.71
N THR A 145 1.01 -16.74 -12.97
CA THR A 145 1.68 -17.93 -13.41
C THR A 145 0.52 -18.90 -13.44
N ASP A 146 0.21 -19.27 -14.66
CA ASP A 146 -0.87 -20.13 -15.11
C ASP A 146 -2.24 -19.52 -15.36
N ILE A 147 -2.59 -19.65 -16.64
CA ILE A 147 -3.91 -19.60 -17.25
C ILE A 147 -4.91 -20.53 -16.51
N THR A 148 -4.44 -21.47 -15.68
CA THR A 148 -5.25 -22.34 -14.80
C THR A 148 -5.55 -21.76 -13.41
N GLY A 149 -4.93 -20.65 -13.00
CA GLY A 149 -5.03 -20.08 -11.64
C GLY A 149 -6.15 -19.06 -11.41
N GLY A 150 -6.81 -18.55 -12.47
CA GLY A 150 -7.88 -17.54 -12.33
C GLY A 150 -9.18 -18.09 -11.73
N LEU A 151 -9.58 -19.31 -12.11
CA LEU A 151 -10.76 -19.98 -11.56
C LEU A 151 -10.69 -20.21 -10.04
N PRO A 152 -9.56 -20.69 -9.47
CA PRO A 152 -9.37 -20.76 -8.02
C PRO A 152 -9.65 -19.43 -7.32
N ARG A 153 -9.19 -18.31 -7.88
CA ARG A 153 -9.41 -16.99 -7.30
C ARG A 153 -10.88 -16.56 -7.37
N ILE A 154 -11.55 -16.82 -8.48
CA ILE A 154 -13.00 -16.56 -8.62
C ILE A 154 -13.79 -17.41 -7.61
N ALA A 155 -13.42 -18.69 -7.46
CA ALA A 155 -14.03 -19.58 -6.48
C ALA A 155 -13.81 -19.08 -5.04
N GLU A 156 -12.60 -18.63 -4.69
CA GLU A 156 -12.32 -18.01 -3.39
C GLU A 156 -13.22 -16.79 -3.11
N LEU A 157 -13.43 -15.94 -4.13
CA LEU A 157 -14.29 -14.75 -4.02
C LEU A 157 -15.76 -15.13 -3.85
N PHE A 158 -16.28 -16.07 -4.64
CA PHE A 158 -17.67 -16.52 -4.54
C PHE A 158 -17.97 -17.32 -3.27
N GLU A 159 -17.01 -18.10 -2.79
CA GLU A 159 -17.14 -18.80 -1.51
C GLU A 159 -16.84 -17.88 -0.31
N ALA A 160 -16.46 -16.62 -0.55
CA ALA A 160 -16.02 -15.67 0.46
C ALA A 160 -14.98 -16.28 1.43
N ARG A 161 -14.05 -17.07 0.89
CA ARG A 161 -13.00 -17.72 1.70
C ARG A 161 -12.05 -16.68 2.27
N ARG A 162 -11.59 -16.92 3.51
CA ARG A 162 -10.56 -16.09 4.11
C ARG A 162 -9.20 -16.43 3.48
N PRO A 163 -8.47 -15.45 2.91
CA PRO A 163 -7.14 -15.69 2.38
C PRO A 163 -6.16 -16.16 3.46
N LYS A 164 -5.12 -16.90 3.08
CA LYS A 164 -4.05 -17.35 4.00
C LYS A 164 -3.33 -16.16 4.65
N GLU A 165 -3.10 -15.11 3.88
CA GLU A 165 -2.43 -13.89 4.30
C GLU A 165 -3.31 -12.67 4.07
N PRO A 166 -4.31 -12.41 4.92
CA PRO A 166 -5.22 -11.28 4.73
C PRO A 166 -4.52 -9.95 5.03
N THR A 167 -4.93 -8.89 4.34
CA THR A 167 -4.67 -7.52 4.78
C THR A 167 -5.48 -7.20 6.04
N ILE A 168 -5.01 -6.22 6.79
CA ILE A 168 -5.78 -5.57 7.86
C ILE A 168 -6.23 -4.21 7.34
N ILE A 169 -7.50 -3.85 7.52
CA ILE A 169 -8.05 -2.55 7.14
C ILE A 169 -8.38 -1.72 8.37
N SER A 170 -8.36 -0.39 8.23
CA SER A 170 -8.86 0.52 9.26
C SER A 170 -10.39 0.42 9.35
N GLU A 171 -10.94 0.27 10.54
CA GLU A 171 -12.38 0.34 10.81
C GLU A 171 -12.89 1.79 10.93
N ILE A 172 -12.00 2.72 11.30
CA ILE A 172 -12.34 4.11 11.56
C ILE A 172 -11.43 5.07 10.79
N ASP A 173 -11.93 6.26 10.47
CA ASP A 173 -11.12 7.36 9.99
C ASP A 173 -10.32 7.97 11.14
N GLY A 174 -9.04 8.27 10.93
CA GLY A 174 -8.22 8.84 12.00
C GLY A 174 -6.73 8.97 11.70
N SER A 175 -5.97 9.43 12.70
CA SER A 175 -4.52 9.50 12.66
C SER A 175 -3.88 8.24 13.22
N VAL A 176 -2.81 7.77 12.56
CA VAL A 176 -2.08 6.56 12.89
C VAL A 176 -0.98 6.83 13.90
N GLU A 177 -0.93 6.03 14.96
CA GLU A 177 0.16 5.96 15.91
C GLU A 177 0.67 4.52 16.02
N PHE A 178 1.98 4.36 16.23
CA PHE A 178 2.57 3.06 16.53
C PHE A 178 2.73 2.91 18.04
N GLY A 179 2.16 1.85 18.60
CA GLY A 179 2.33 1.45 19.99
C GLY A 179 3.53 0.54 20.20
N ALA A 180 3.74 0.13 21.44
CA ALA A 180 4.79 -0.82 21.80
C ALA A 180 4.55 -2.19 21.14
N THR A 181 5.61 -2.77 20.59
CA THR A 181 5.63 -4.16 20.13
C THR A 181 5.47 -5.09 21.33
N LYS A 182 4.52 -6.03 21.27
CA LYS A 182 4.35 -7.07 22.29
C LYS A 182 4.30 -8.42 21.62
N LYS A 183 5.08 -9.39 22.13
CA LYS A 183 5.08 -10.79 21.68
C LYS A 183 5.26 -10.95 20.16
N GLY A 184 6.15 -10.17 19.57
CA GLY A 184 6.41 -10.25 18.13
C GLY A 184 5.28 -9.70 17.23
N GLN A 185 4.40 -8.86 17.77
CA GLN A 185 3.37 -8.15 17.02
C GLN A 185 3.53 -6.64 17.24
N ARG A 186 3.53 -5.90 16.14
CA ARG A 186 3.53 -4.44 16.13
C ARG A 186 2.11 -3.92 16.32
N LYS A 187 1.91 -3.06 17.31
CA LYS A 187 0.61 -2.46 17.60
C LYS A 187 0.45 -1.15 16.82
N ILE A 188 -0.66 -1.02 16.09
CA ILE A 188 -1.09 0.22 15.46
C ILE A 188 -2.33 0.73 16.18
N VAL A 189 -2.37 2.02 16.49
CA VAL A 189 -3.54 2.69 17.07
C VAL A 189 -3.99 3.76 16.10
N VAL A 190 -5.24 3.67 15.64
CA VAL A 190 -5.88 4.74 14.86
C VAL A 190 -6.77 5.53 15.80
N THR A 191 -6.59 6.84 15.84
CA THR A 191 -7.40 7.75 16.68
C THR A 191 -8.26 8.64 15.78
N SER A 192 -9.58 8.54 15.91
CA SER A 192 -10.52 9.38 15.19
C SER A 192 -10.53 10.81 15.73
N SER A 193 -11.04 11.76 14.92
CA SER A 193 -11.25 13.16 15.34
C SER A 193 -12.20 13.29 16.53
N SER A 194 -13.08 12.31 16.74
CA SER A 194 -13.98 12.23 17.91
C SER A 194 -13.29 11.70 19.18
N GLY A 195 -12.02 11.32 19.11
CA GLY A 195 -11.25 10.72 20.22
C GLY A 195 -11.41 9.20 20.35
N MET A 196 -12.24 8.55 19.50
CA MET A 196 -12.36 7.10 19.47
C MET A 196 -11.06 6.45 19.01
N LYS A 197 -10.56 5.45 19.74
CA LYS A 197 -9.32 4.73 19.41
C LYS A 197 -9.62 3.29 18.99
N LYS A 198 -8.99 2.84 17.91
CA LYS A 198 -9.02 1.45 17.46
C LYS A 198 -7.61 0.90 17.34
N GLU A 199 -7.40 -0.28 17.89
CA GLU A 199 -6.09 -0.92 17.95
C GLU A 199 -6.03 -2.13 17.00
N TYR A 200 -4.91 -2.27 16.29
CA TYR A 200 -4.64 -3.35 15.36
C TYR A 200 -3.29 -3.98 15.69
N ASN A 201 -3.27 -5.31 15.85
CA ASN A 201 -2.03 -6.06 16.08
C ASN A 201 -1.56 -6.67 14.76
N ILE A 202 -0.36 -6.32 14.34
CA ILE A 202 0.21 -6.72 13.06
C ILE A 202 1.40 -7.65 13.31
N PRO A 203 1.38 -8.88 12.79
CA PRO A 203 2.54 -9.78 12.88
C PRO A 203 3.80 -9.15 12.30
N HIS A 204 4.97 -9.43 12.89
CA HIS A 204 6.25 -9.03 12.27
C HIS A 204 6.41 -9.59 10.85
N GLY A 205 7.21 -8.88 10.04
CA GLY A 205 7.51 -9.25 8.65
C GLY A 205 6.47 -8.76 7.62
N LYS A 206 5.28 -8.33 8.05
CA LYS A 206 4.27 -7.76 7.17
C LYS A 206 4.65 -6.33 6.71
N HIS A 207 4.51 -6.04 5.40
CA HIS A 207 4.73 -4.69 4.87
C HIS A 207 3.57 -3.76 5.22
N LEU A 208 3.89 -2.66 5.91
CA LEU A 208 2.92 -1.63 6.28
C LEU A 208 2.74 -0.61 5.16
N ASN A 209 1.48 -0.31 4.86
CA ASN A 209 1.11 0.71 3.89
C ASN A 209 1.04 2.12 4.49
N ILE A 210 1.23 2.25 5.80
CA ILE A 210 1.04 3.47 6.57
C ILE A 210 2.28 3.81 7.42
N TYR A 211 2.47 5.10 7.70
CA TYR A 211 3.48 5.66 8.60
C TYR A 211 2.86 6.28 9.85
N LYS A 212 3.72 6.58 10.83
CA LYS A 212 3.32 7.29 12.05
C LYS A 212 2.89 8.70 11.67
N GLY A 213 1.71 9.11 12.11
CA GLY A 213 1.14 10.43 11.83
C GLY A 213 0.26 10.46 10.57
N ASP A 214 0.22 9.39 9.77
CA ASP A 214 -0.65 9.33 8.59
C ASP A 214 -2.12 9.43 8.98
N ARG A 215 -2.91 10.13 8.16
CA ARG A 215 -4.38 10.07 8.23
C ARG A 215 -4.87 8.93 7.34
N VAL A 216 -5.62 8.01 7.92
CA VAL A 216 -6.22 6.87 7.22
C VAL A 216 -7.73 6.99 7.20
N SER A 217 -8.34 6.50 6.12
CA SER A 217 -9.79 6.38 6.03
C SER A 217 -10.28 5.00 6.45
N SER A 218 -11.55 4.90 6.85
CA SER A 218 -12.25 3.63 7.05
C SER A 218 -12.19 2.81 5.76
N GLY A 219 -11.88 1.52 5.90
CA GLY A 219 -11.62 0.59 4.80
C GLY A 219 -10.21 0.64 4.21
N GLN A 220 -9.36 1.60 4.59
CA GLN A 220 -8.00 1.69 4.06
C GLN A 220 -7.12 0.54 4.54
N LYS A 221 -6.39 -0.10 3.61
CA LYS A 221 -5.45 -1.18 3.92
C LYS A 221 -4.26 -0.66 4.72
N LEU A 222 -4.04 -1.21 5.91
CA LEU A 222 -2.91 -0.90 6.78
C LEU A 222 -1.67 -1.74 6.41
N VAL A 223 -1.91 -2.92 5.82
CA VAL A 223 -0.90 -3.92 5.46
C VAL A 223 -1.09 -4.32 4.00
N ASP A 224 -0.07 -4.88 3.38
CA ASP A 224 -0.25 -5.54 2.08
C ASP A 224 -0.97 -6.89 2.19
N GLY A 225 -1.85 -7.14 1.22
CA GLY A 225 -2.54 -8.42 1.06
C GLY A 225 -3.93 -8.32 0.45
N PRO A 226 -4.53 -9.47 0.10
CA PRO A 226 -5.94 -9.57 -0.25
C PRO A 226 -6.83 -9.15 0.92
N ILE A 227 -7.88 -8.39 0.60
CA ILE A 227 -8.86 -7.97 1.59
C ILE A 227 -9.92 -9.06 1.79
N VAL A 228 -10.34 -9.20 3.04
CA VAL A 228 -11.35 -10.19 3.44
C VAL A 228 -12.73 -9.58 3.14
N PRO A 229 -13.59 -10.25 2.34
CA PRO A 229 -14.93 -9.76 2.03
C PRO A 229 -15.78 -9.42 3.27
N GLN A 230 -15.68 -10.24 4.32
CA GLN A 230 -16.40 -10.03 5.58
C GLN A 230 -15.94 -8.76 6.32
N ASP A 231 -14.67 -8.37 6.18
CA ASP A 231 -14.17 -7.14 6.78
C ASP A 231 -14.70 -5.92 6.02
N ILE A 232 -14.80 -5.98 4.69
CA ILE A 232 -15.46 -4.94 3.89
C ILE A 232 -16.91 -4.78 4.30
N LEU A 233 -17.65 -5.89 4.42
CA LEU A 233 -19.07 -5.85 4.81
C LEU A 233 -19.26 -5.17 6.16
N ARG A 234 -18.43 -5.53 7.14
CA ARG A 234 -18.51 -5.02 8.52
C ARG A 234 -18.14 -3.54 8.61
N VAL A 235 -17.16 -3.09 7.83
CA VAL A 235 -16.58 -1.74 7.94
C VAL A 235 -17.23 -0.75 6.98
N LEU A 236 -17.42 -1.15 5.72
CA LEU A 236 -17.86 -0.28 4.62
C LEU A 236 -19.30 -0.54 4.17
N GLY A 237 -19.92 -1.63 4.62
CA GLY A 237 -21.28 -2.01 4.27
C GLY A 237 -21.41 -2.84 2.99
N ASP A 238 -22.65 -3.20 2.68
CA ASP A 238 -23.04 -4.09 1.59
C ASP A 238 -22.74 -3.50 0.21
N LYS A 239 -23.06 -2.22 -0.03
CA LYS A 239 -22.81 -1.56 -1.31
C LYS A 239 -21.32 -1.58 -1.69
N LYS A 240 -20.45 -1.25 -0.74
CA LYS A 240 -18.99 -1.27 -0.96
C LYS A 240 -18.46 -2.68 -1.17
N LEU A 241 -19.04 -3.67 -0.49
CA LEU A 241 -18.72 -5.06 -0.78
C LEU A 241 -19.14 -5.47 -2.19
N GLN A 242 -20.33 -5.08 -2.65
CA GLN A 242 -20.82 -5.39 -3.98
C GLN A 242 -19.89 -4.83 -5.05
N GLU A 243 -19.56 -3.55 -4.95
CA GLU A 243 -18.60 -2.88 -5.85
C GLU A 243 -17.26 -3.61 -5.86
N TYR A 244 -16.74 -3.98 -4.69
CA TYR A 244 -15.47 -4.70 -4.58
C TYR A 244 -15.51 -6.07 -5.25
N LEU A 245 -16.52 -6.89 -4.96
CA LEU A 245 -16.64 -8.24 -5.51
C LEU A 245 -16.82 -8.22 -7.02
N VAL A 246 -17.66 -7.32 -7.55
CA VAL A 246 -17.85 -7.15 -8.98
C VAL A 246 -16.52 -6.80 -9.65
N ASN A 247 -15.81 -5.80 -9.13
CA ASN A 247 -14.55 -5.35 -9.70
C ASN A 247 -13.46 -6.44 -9.67
N GLU A 248 -13.24 -7.11 -8.54
CA GLU A 248 -12.21 -8.17 -8.45
C GLU A 248 -12.50 -9.35 -9.39
N ILE A 249 -13.74 -9.80 -9.46
CA ILE A 249 -14.12 -10.90 -10.37
C ILE A 249 -13.95 -10.45 -11.82
N GLN A 250 -14.37 -9.22 -12.12
CA GLN A 250 -14.25 -8.62 -13.44
C GLN A 250 -12.78 -8.49 -13.86
N GLU A 251 -11.88 -8.12 -12.96
CA GLU A 251 -10.43 -8.06 -13.22
C GLU A 251 -9.87 -9.44 -13.60
N VAL A 252 -10.29 -10.52 -12.94
CA VAL A 252 -9.85 -11.88 -13.31
C VAL A 252 -10.30 -12.25 -14.72
N TYR A 253 -11.55 -11.97 -15.10
CA TYR A 253 -12.03 -12.22 -16.46
C TYR A 253 -11.33 -11.34 -17.51
N ARG A 254 -11.11 -10.05 -17.19
CA ARG A 254 -10.38 -9.13 -18.06
C ARG A 254 -8.95 -9.60 -18.31
N LEU A 255 -8.26 -10.09 -17.27
CA LEU A 255 -6.92 -10.68 -17.39
C LEU A 255 -6.90 -11.91 -18.31
N GLN A 256 -7.99 -12.67 -18.36
CA GLN A 256 -8.17 -13.81 -19.27
C GLN A 256 -8.63 -13.40 -20.68
N GLY A 257 -8.80 -12.09 -20.95
CA GLY A 257 -9.29 -11.58 -22.22
C GLY A 257 -10.79 -11.79 -22.45
N VAL A 258 -11.52 -12.27 -21.44
CA VAL A 258 -12.97 -12.51 -21.52
C VAL A 258 -13.70 -11.23 -21.12
N LYS A 259 -14.49 -10.68 -22.04
CA LYS A 259 -15.36 -9.54 -21.76
C LYS A 259 -16.72 -10.05 -21.27
N ILE A 260 -16.98 -9.90 -19.98
CA ILE A 260 -18.29 -10.14 -19.37
C ILE A 260 -18.89 -8.81 -18.93
N ASN A 261 -20.21 -8.66 -19.02
CA ASN A 261 -20.90 -7.47 -18.52
C ASN A 261 -21.14 -7.61 -17.02
N ASP A 262 -20.87 -6.54 -16.27
CA ASP A 262 -20.97 -6.48 -14.81
C ASP A 262 -22.32 -6.99 -14.29
N LYS A 263 -23.43 -6.77 -15.03
CA LYS A 263 -24.78 -7.26 -14.69
C LYS A 263 -24.84 -8.75 -14.37
N HIS A 264 -23.99 -9.57 -15.00
CA HIS A 264 -23.97 -11.01 -14.76
C HIS A 264 -23.34 -11.36 -13.42
N ILE A 265 -22.27 -10.65 -13.04
CA ILE A 265 -21.59 -10.84 -11.76
C ILE A 265 -22.45 -10.29 -10.63
N GLU A 266 -23.08 -9.13 -10.83
CA GLU A 266 -23.99 -8.50 -9.88
C GLU A 266 -25.14 -9.42 -9.46
N VAL A 267 -25.70 -10.22 -10.39
CA VAL A 267 -26.76 -11.19 -10.07
C VAL A 267 -26.28 -12.22 -9.05
N ILE A 268 -25.03 -12.70 -9.18
CA ILE A 268 -24.47 -13.69 -8.25
C ILE A 268 -24.15 -13.03 -6.91
N VAL A 269 -23.52 -11.86 -6.93
CA VAL A 269 -23.18 -11.09 -5.72
C VAL A 269 -24.44 -10.74 -4.92
N ARG A 270 -25.55 -10.41 -5.60
CA ARG A 270 -26.87 -10.21 -4.96
C ARG A 270 -27.35 -11.46 -4.22
N GLN A 271 -27.13 -12.67 -4.77
CA GLN A 271 -27.50 -13.91 -4.08
C GLN A 271 -26.60 -14.20 -2.88
N MET A 272 -25.32 -13.86 -2.94
CA MET A 272 -24.41 -14.01 -1.80
C MET A 272 -24.84 -13.18 -0.58
N LEU A 273 -25.39 -11.98 -0.83
CA LEU A 273 -25.86 -11.05 0.20
C LEU A 273 -27.31 -11.27 0.65
N LYS A 274 -27.95 -12.38 0.25
CA LYS A 274 -29.38 -12.62 0.53
C LYS A 274 -29.68 -12.91 2.00
N LYS A 275 -28.71 -13.39 2.78
CA LYS A 275 -28.90 -13.77 4.18
C LYS A 275 -28.60 -12.58 5.11
N VAL A 276 -29.50 -12.34 6.06
CA VAL A 276 -29.37 -11.33 7.10
C VAL A 276 -29.10 -12.02 8.43
N SER A 277 -28.09 -11.56 9.16
CA SER A 277 -27.88 -11.96 10.56
C SER A 277 -28.71 -11.05 11.45
N ILE A 278 -29.59 -11.65 12.26
CA ILE A 278 -30.44 -10.96 13.25
C ILE A 278 -29.88 -11.22 14.63
#